data_AF-A0A7D9DE36-F1
#
_entry.id   AF-A0A7D9DE36-F1
#
_cell.length_a   1.000
_cell.length_b   1.000
_cell.length_c   1.000
_cell.angle_alpha   90.00
_cell.angle_beta   90.00
_cell.angle_gamma   90.00
#
_symmetry.space_group_name_H-M   'P 1'
#
loop_
_entity.id
_entity.type
_entity.pdbx_description
1 polymer ?
#
loop_
_entity_poly.entity_id
_entity_poly.type
_entity_poly.pdbx_seq_one_letter_code
_entity_poly.pdbx_strand_id
1 'polypeptide(L)'
;MNVAFDPETPLHITFIDKPAIDGGGLLRQFFTDLFSCIIEGKPMSLFLGECGRNCPTHSPQGVFLGMIEIVGKIIAHSLVQGSCYYYLATGDMIGAMAYCNPWDIPDVITRQWILWLIDANSESDMADIATNDQFLDVLSSCGDTSVPKVNILICQ
;
A
#
# COMPACT_ATOMS: atom_id res chain seq x y z
N MET A 1 24.73 -17.69 -1.43
CA MET A 1 24.40 -16.99 -2.69
C MET A 1 23.77 -15.67 -2.27
N ASN A 2 24.47 -14.54 -2.42
CA ASN A 2 23.92 -13.23 -2.04
C ASN A 2 23.13 -12.74 -3.25
N VAL A 3 21.81 -12.89 -3.22
CA VAL A 3 20.93 -12.32 -4.25
C VAL A 3 21.08 -10.80 -4.13
N ALA A 4 21.42 -10.12 -5.23
CA ALA A 4 21.52 -8.68 -5.22
C ALA A 4 20.15 -8.09 -4.85
N PHE A 5 20.14 -7.09 -3.96
CA PHE A 5 18.90 -6.39 -3.61
C PHE A 5 18.38 -5.64 -4.85
N ASP A 6 17.15 -5.96 -5.24
CA ASP A 6 16.42 -5.27 -6.29
C ASP A 6 15.12 -4.71 -5.67
N PRO A 7 15.00 -3.38 -5.52
CA PRO A 7 13.83 -2.75 -4.90
C PRO A 7 12.57 -2.82 -5.78
N GLU A 8 12.71 -3.13 -7.07
CA GLU A 8 11.59 -3.19 -8.02
C GLU A 8 10.91 -4.57 -8.04
N THR A 9 11.57 -5.61 -7.53
CA THR A 9 11.00 -6.95 -7.46
C THR A 9 9.74 -6.96 -6.57
N PRO A 10 8.55 -7.33 -7.09
CA PRO A 10 7.32 -7.31 -6.30
C PRO A 10 7.38 -8.28 -5.11
N LEU A 11 6.94 -7.82 -3.94
CA LEU A 11 6.79 -8.67 -2.75
C LEU A 11 5.39 -9.26 -2.70
N HIS A 12 5.31 -10.58 -2.66
CA HIS A 12 4.07 -11.30 -2.41
C HIS A 12 4.03 -11.79 -0.97
N ILE A 13 3.21 -11.14 -0.14
CA ILE A 13 3.07 -11.48 1.28
C ILE A 13 1.85 -12.37 1.48
N THR A 14 2.00 -13.42 2.28
CA THR A 14 0.89 -14.28 2.70
C THR A 14 1.01 -14.52 4.19
N PHE A 15 -0.03 -14.20 4.95
CA PHE A 15 -0.09 -14.59 6.35
C PHE A 15 -0.57 -16.03 6.44
N ILE A 16 0.11 -16.82 7.26
CA ILE A 16 -0.25 -18.21 7.54
C ILE A 16 -1.71 -18.23 8.05
N ASP A 17 -2.51 -19.15 7.50
CA ASP A 17 -3.93 -19.37 7.84
C ASP A 17 -4.89 -18.18 7.60
N LYS A 18 -4.47 -17.15 6.85
CA LYS A 18 -5.33 -16.03 6.44
C LYS A 18 -5.40 -15.95 4.92
N PRO A 19 -6.35 -16.65 4.27
CA PRO A 19 -6.60 -16.45 2.85
C PRO A 19 -7.02 -15.00 2.65
N ALA A 20 -6.32 -14.29 1.78
CA ALA A 20 -6.54 -12.89 1.53
C ALA A 20 -6.62 -12.67 0.02
N ILE A 21 -7.68 -11.97 -0.40
CA ILE A 21 -7.97 -11.62 -1.80
C ILE A 21 -7.28 -10.30 -2.17
N ASP A 22 -7.08 -9.40 -1.19
CA ASP A 22 -6.42 -8.10 -1.37
C ASP A 22 -4.91 -8.17 -1.05
N GLY A 23 -4.08 -8.34 -2.08
CA GLY A 23 -2.63 -8.34 -1.94
C GLY A 23 -2.03 -7.00 -1.48
N GLY A 24 -2.66 -5.87 -1.82
CA GLY A 24 -2.19 -4.54 -1.45
C GLY A 24 -2.39 -4.23 0.02
N GLY A 25 -3.57 -4.54 0.56
CA GLY A 25 -3.89 -4.39 1.98
C GLY A 25 -2.96 -5.20 2.88
N LEU A 26 -2.62 -6.44 2.46
CA LEU A 26 -1.68 -7.30 3.17
C LEU A 26 -0.26 -6.72 3.22
N LEU A 27 0.22 -6.20 2.08
CA LEU A 27 1.56 -5.64 1.98
C LEU A 27 1.71 -4.42 2.91
N ARG A 28 0.69 -3.57 2.95
CA ARG A 28 0.65 -2.42 3.88
C ARG A 28 0.63 -2.87 5.34
N GLN A 29 -0.21 -3.86 5.67
CA GLN A 29 -0.26 -4.41 7.03
C GLN A 29 1.10 -4.97 7.43
N PHE A 30 1.73 -5.74 6.54
CA PHE A 30 3.05 -6.32 6.76
C PHE A 30 4.10 -5.25 7.07
N PHE A 31 4.23 -4.20 6.25
CA PHE A 31 5.19 -3.13 6.51
C PHE A 31 4.86 -2.35 7.80
N THR A 32 3.57 -2.13 8.09
CA THR A 32 3.13 -1.47 9.32
C THR A 32 3.56 -2.25 10.57
N ASP A 33 3.30 -3.55 10.56
CA ASP A 33 3.65 -4.46 11.66
C ASP A 33 5.17 -4.62 11.78
N LEU A 34 5.88 -4.70 10.64
CA LEU A 34 7.33 -4.82 10.58
C LEU A 34 8.02 -3.57 11.14
N PHE A 35 7.62 -2.37 10.71
CA PHE A 35 8.20 -1.13 11.23
C PHE A 35 7.88 -0.93 12.71
N SER A 36 6.69 -1.30 13.16
CA SER A 36 6.34 -1.28 14.59
C SER A 36 7.26 -2.20 15.39
N CYS A 37 7.51 -3.43 14.92
CA CYS A 37 8.45 -4.36 15.55
C CYS A 37 9.87 -3.79 15.62
N ILE A 38 10.35 -3.18 14.53
CA ILE A 38 11.70 -2.58 14.46
C ILE A 38 11.84 -1.43 15.48
N ILE A 39 10.83 -0.56 15.61
CA ILE A 39 10.82 0.54 16.57
C ILE A 39 10.70 0.04 18.02
N GLU A 40 9.91 -1.01 18.27
CA GLU A 40 9.82 -1.68 19.57
C GLU A 40 11.12 -2.42 19.97
N GLY A 41 12.10 -2.52 19.06
CA GLY A 41 13.37 -3.17 19.31
C GLY A 41 13.30 -4.70 19.23
N LYS A 42 12.34 -5.26 18.47
CA LYS A 42 12.21 -6.70 18.22
C LYS A 42 12.69 -7.02 16.79
N PRO A 43 13.72 -7.88 16.60
CA PRO A 43 14.44 -8.68 17.60
C PRO A 43 15.60 -7.95 18.30
N MET A 44 16.00 -6.76 17.84
CA MET A 44 17.11 -5.98 18.40
C MET A 44 16.75 -4.50 18.46
N SER A 45 17.19 -3.79 19.51
CA SER A 45 17.03 -2.33 19.65
C SER A 45 17.97 -1.59 18.70
N LEU A 46 17.51 -1.41 17.45
CA LEU A 46 18.23 -0.73 16.37
C LEU A 46 18.03 0.80 16.38
N PHE A 47 17.00 1.27 17.08
CA PHE A 47 16.65 2.69 17.16
C PHE A 47 16.37 3.10 18.60
N LEU A 48 16.71 4.34 18.94
CA LEU A 48 16.38 4.99 20.21
C LEU A 48 15.86 6.40 19.95
N GLY A 49 14.92 6.85 20.77
CA GLY A 49 14.40 8.21 20.69
C GLY A 49 12.95 8.31 21.14
N GLU A 50 12.43 9.53 21.07
CA GLU A 50 11.01 9.80 21.30
C GLU A 50 10.19 9.45 20.06
N CYS A 51 8.87 9.27 20.23
CA CYS A 51 7.97 9.01 19.12
C CYS A 51 8.13 10.08 18.02
N GLY A 52 8.36 9.64 16.78
CA GLY A 52 8.63 10.53 15.64
C GLY A 52 10.07 11.05 15.53
N ARG A 53 10.97 10.70 16.46
CA ARG A 53 12.39 11.09 16.47
C ARG A 53 13.31 9.94 16.86
N ASN A 54 13.17 8.83 16.15
CA ASN A 54 14.01 7.64 16.34
C ASN A 54 15.33 7.78 15.58
N CYS A 55 16.45 7.60 16.27
CA CYS A 55 17.80 7.63 15.73
C CYS A 55 18.42 6.23 15.73
N PRO A 56 19.20 5.85 14.69
CA PRO A 56 19.93 4.60 14.69
C PRO A 56 20.85 4.49 15.91
N THR A 57 20.85 3.33 16.56
CA THR A 57 21.81 3.02 17.62
C THR A 57 23.04 2.34 17.05
N HIS A 58 24.18 2.62 17.65
CA HIS A 58 25.39 1.87 17.35
C HIS A 58 25.47 0.62 18.25
N SER A 59 25.12 -0.55 17.71
CA SER A 59 25.34 -1.84 18.37
C SER A 59 26.39 -2.67 17.61
N PRO A 60 27.47 -3.13 18.27
CA PRO A 60 28.49 -3.96 17.60
C PRO A 60 27.91 -5.23 16.97
N GLN A 61 26.95 -5.87 17.64
CA GLN A 61 26.23 -7.02 17.09
C GLN A 61 25.39 -6.64 15.87
N GLY A 62 24.66 -5.51 15.90
CA GLY A 62 23.85 -5.06 14.78
C GLY A 62 24.68 -4.65 13.56
N VAL A 63 25.87 -4.06 13.78
CA VAL A 63 26.83 -3.75 12.71
C VAL A 63 27.40 -5.03 12.11
N PHE A 64 27.86 -5.97 12.94
CA PHE A 64 28.38 -7.26 12.47
C PHE A 64 27.35 -8.06 11.66
N LEU A 65 26.09 -8.03 12.06
CA LEU A 65 24.99 -8.71 11.37
C LEU A 65 24.40 -7.90 10.20
N GLY A 66 24.86 -6.67 9.95
CA GLY A 66 24.34 -5.81 8.88
C GLY A 66 22.89 -5.36 9.07
N MET A 67 22.40 -5.33 10.32
CA MET A 67 20.97 -5.11 10.61
C MET A 67 20.48 -3.74 10.13
N ILE A 68 21.30 -2.69 10.25
CA ILE A 68 20.95 -1.35 9.75
C ILE A 68 20.88 -1.32 8.22
N GLU A 69 21.73 -2.08 7.53
CA GLU A 69 21.68 -2.21 6.06
C GLU A 69 20.40 -2.93 5.64
N ILE A 70 20.02 -4.00 6.35
CA ILE A 70 18.76 -4.73 6.12
C ILE A 70 17.56 -3.80 6.32
N VAL A 71 17.52 -3.03 7.41
CA VAL A 71 16.44 -2.06 7.64
C VAL A 71 16.39 -0.99 6.55
N GLY A 72 17.55 -0.47 6.11
CA GLY A 72 17.61 0.48 5.01
C GLY A 72 17.03 -0.09 3.70
N LYS A 73 17.33 -1.36 3.40
CA LYS A 73 16.74 -2.08 2.25
C LYS A 73 15.23 -2.26 2.39
N ILE A 74 14.75 -2.63 3.58
CA ILE A 74 13.30 -2.75 3.86
C ILE A 74 12.58 -1.41 3.62
N ILE A 75 13.14 -0.30 4.14
CA ILE A 75 12.58 1.04 3.95
C ILE A 75 12.55 1.39 2.46
N ALA A 76 13.67 1.23 1.75
CA ALA A 76 13.73 1.48 0.31
C ALA A 76 12.69 0.68 -0.46
N HIS A 77 12.53 -0.61 -0.12
CA HIS A 77 11.56 -1.49 -0.76
C HIS A 77 10.11 -1.05 -0.50
N SER A 78 9.80 -0.61 0.73
CA SER A 78 8.48 -0.11 1.11
C SER A 78 8.11 1.18 0.38
N LEU A 79 9.10 2.03 0.09
CA LEU A 79 8.90 3.27 -0.64
C LEU A 79 8.64 2.98 -2.11
N VAL A 80 9.46 2.15 -2.76
CA VAL A 80 9.26 1.81 -4.19
C VAL A 80 7.93 1.10 -4.43
N GLN A 81 7.45 0.32 -3.46
CA GLN A 81 6.13 -0.33 -3.51
C GLN A 81 4.96 0.56 -3.06
N GLY A 82 5.22 1.82 -2.70
CA GLY A 82 4.19 2.81 -2.41
C GLY A 82 3.83 3.59 -3.68
N SER A 83 2.54 3.63 -4.02
CA SER A 83 2.01 4.31 -5.22
C SER A 83 2.57 5.72 -5.44
N CYS A 84 2.49 6.58 -4.42
CA CYS A 84 2.96 7.96 -4.50
C CYS A 84 4.47 8.06 -4.75
N TYR A 85 5.27 7.21 -4.10
CA TYR A 85 6.73 7.26 -4.21
C TYR A 85 7.21 6.64 -5.52
N TYR A 86 6.56 5.58 -6.00
CA TYR A 86 6.78 5.03 -7.33
C TYR A 86 6.54 6.11 -8.39
N TYR A 87 5.40 6.82 -8.32
CA TYR A 87 5.09 7.90 -9.26
C TYR A 87 6.10 9.05 -9.18
N LEU A 88 6.48 9.49 -7.96
CA LEU A 88 7.46 10.56 -7.78
C LEU A 88 8.85 10.19 -8.33
N ALA A 89 9.24 8.91 -8.23
CA ALA A 89 10.54 8.45 -8.69
C ALA A 89 10.60 8.21 -10.20
N THR A 90 9.51 7.74 -10.81
CA THR A 90 9.49 7.25 -12.20
C THR A 90 8.74 8.19 -13.16
N GLY A 91 7.81 9.00 -12.66
CA GLY A 91 6.83 9.72 -13.47
C GLY A 91 5.77 8.82 -14.12
N ASP A 92 5.78 7.50 -13.86
CA ASP A 92 4.84 6.56 -14.45
C ASP A 92 3.59 6.41 -13.59
N MET A 93 2.53 7.08 -14.01
CA MET A 93 1.22 7.03 -13.35
C MET A 93 0.59 5.64 -13.44
N ILE A 94 0.76 4.94 -14.56
CA ILE A 94 0.06 3.67 -14.80
C ILE A 94 0.66 2.57 -13.93
N GLY A 95 1.98 2.50 -13.83
CA GLY A 95 2.67 1.60 -12.91
C GLY A 95 2.33 1.91 -11.45
N ALA A 96 2.22 3.20 -11.08
CA ALA A 96 1.87 3.60 -9.71
C ALA A 96 0.49 3.09 -9.26
N MET A 97 -0.48 2.98 -10.19
CA MET A 97 -1.84 2.49 -9.87
C MET A 97 -1.84 1.07 -9.32
N ALA A 98 -0.88 0.22 -9.68
CA ALA A 98 -0.78 -1.15 -9.16
C ALA A 98 -0.49 -1.20 -7.66
N TYR A 99 0.02 -0.11 -7.10
CA TYR A 99 0.34 0.04 -5.68
C TYR A 99 -0.67 0.91 -4.93
N CYS A 100 -1.67 1.47 -5.63
CA CYS A 100 -2.70 2.31 -5.02
C CYS A 100 -3.68 1.44 -4.23
N ASN A 101 -4.05 1.92 -3.06
CA ASN A 101 -5.10 1.34 -2.25
C ASN A 101 -6.16 2.43 -1.91
N PRO A 102 -7.46 2.09 -1.76
CA PRO A 102 -8.47 3.07 -1.33
C PRO A 102 -8.09 3.84 -0.07
N TRP A 103 -7.33 3.22 0.84
CA TRP A 103 -6.86 3.85 2.06
C TRP A 103 -5.80 4.94 1.84
N ASP A 104 -5.20 5.05 0.65
CA ASP A 104 -4.30 6.13 0.26
C ASP A 104 -5.05 7.43 -0.03
N ILE A 105 -6.37 7.37 -0.25
CA ILE A 105 -7.22 8.53 -0.56
C ILE A 105 -7.49 9.29 0.74
N PRO A 106 -6.96 10.51 0.95
CA PRO A 106 -7.11 11.22 2.22
C PRO A 106 -8.54 11.71 2.45
N ASP A 107 -9.28 12.01 1.39
CA ASP A 107 -10.67 12.42 1.47
C ASP A 107 -11.58 11.24 1.80
N VAL A 108 -12.24 11.32 2.95
CA VAL A 108 -13.06 10.22 3.50
C VAL A 108 -14.27 9.93 2.62
N ILE A 109 -14.87 10.96 2.02
CA ILE A 109 -16.05 10.84 1.16
C ILE A 109 -15.67 10.08 -0.12
N THR A 110 -14.63 10.55 -0.82
CA THR A 110 -14.10 9.91 -2.03
C THR A 110 -13.68 8.47 -1.75
N ARG A 111 -12.98 8.24 -0.64
CA ARG A 111 -12.60 6.88 -0.21
C ARG A 111 -13.82 5.98 -0.06
N GLN A 112 -14.88 6.46 0.60
CA GLN A 112 -16.10 5.67 0.83
C GLN A 112 -16.78 5.28 -0.47
N TRP A 113 -16.84 6.19 -1.46
CA TRP A 113 -17.36 5.89 -2.79
C TRP A 113 -16.54 4.82 -3.52
N ILE A 114 -15.20 4.90 -3.45
CA ILE A 114 -14.34 3.87 -4.04
C ILE A 114 -14.56 2.50 -3.38
N LEU A 115 -14.71 2.47 -2.04
CA LEU A 115 -15.02 1.22 -1.34
C LEU A 115 -16.37 0.63 -1.77
N TRP A 116 -17.41 1.47 -1.92
CA TRP A 116 -18.70 1.00 -2.42
C TRP A 116 -18.64 0.51 -3.87
N LEU A 117 -17.83 1.12 -4.74
CA LEU A 117 -17.58 0.61 -6.09
C LEU A 117 -16.88 -0.75 -6.08
N ILE A 118 -15.95 -0.97 -5.15
CA ILE A 118 -15.25 -2.26 -4.98
C ILE A 118 -16.20 -3.33 -4.46
N ASP A 119 -17.10 -2.98 -3.54
CA ASP A 119 -18.06 -3.90 -2.92
C ASP A 119 -19.33 -4.14 -3.77
N ALA A 120 -19.57 -3.34 -4.81
CA ALA A 120 -20.74 -3.46 -5.67
C ALA A 120 -20.69 -4.76 -6.49
N ASN A 121 -21.67 -5.64 -6.27
CA ASN A 121 -21.72 -6.97 -6.88
C ASN A 121 -22.89 -7.15 -7.85
N SER A 122 -23.72 -6.12 -8.04
CA SER A 122 -24.87 -6.17 -8.93
C SER A 122 -25.01 -4.91 -9.80
N GLU A 123 -25.71 -5.04 -10.92
CA GLU A 123 -26.05 -3.89 -11.76
C GLU A 123 -26.94 -2.87 -11.03
N SER A 124 -27.74 -3.33 -10.06
CA SER A 124 -28.56 -2.46 -9.21
C SER A 124 -27.69 -1.59 -8.31
N ASP A 125 -26.69 -2.17 -7.64
CA ASP A 125 -25.77 -1.43 -6.76
C ASP A 125 -25.02 -0.34 -7.56
N MET A 126 -24.59 -0.69 -8.77
CA MET A 126 -23.91 0.25 -9.66
C MET A 126 -24.84 1.36 -10.16
N ALA A 127 -26.12 1.04 -10.43
CA ALA A 127 -27.12 2.04 -10.81
C ALA A 127 -27.43 3.01 -9.67
N ASP A 128 -27.50 2.51 -8.43
CA ASP A 128 -27.72 3.33 -7.24
C ASP A 128 -26.53 4.28 -6.99
N ILE A 129 -25.30 3.81 -7.21
CA ILE A 129 -24.09 4.66 -7.14
C ILE A 129 -24.09 5.68 -8.29
N ALA A 130 -24.37 5.25 -9.52
CA ALA A 130 -24.33 6.08 -10.73
C ALA A 130 -25.39 7.19 -10.75
N THR A 131 -26.44 7.09 -9.94
CA THR A 131 -27.50 8.09 -9.84
C THR A 131 -27.31 9.04 -8.66
N ASN A 132 -26.27 8.84 -7.85
CA ASN A 132 -26.01 9.67 -6.68
C ASN A 132 -25.25 10.96 -7.05
N ASP A 133 -25.86 12.12 -6.79
CA ASP A 133 -25.28 13.42 -7.10
C ASP A 133 -23.91 13.65 -6.45
N GLN A 134 -23.72 13.20 -5.21
CA GLN A 134 -22.44 13.37 -4.49
C GLN A 134 -21.33 12.53 -5.12
N PHE A 135 -21.66 11.36 -5.64
CA PHE A 135 -20.71 10.53 -6.39
C PHE A 135 -20.37 11.14 -7.74
N LEU A 136 -21.37 11.67 -8.46
CA LEU A 136 -21.18 12.35 -9.74
C LEU A 136 -20.32 13.62 -9.60
N ASP A 137 -20.49 14.37 -8.52
CA ASP A 137 -19.65 15.52 -8.19
C ASP A 137 -18.19 15.11 -7.96
N VAL A 138 -17.96 13.98 -7.27
CA VAL A 138 -16.62 13.42 -7.06
C VAL A 138 -16.00 13.00 -8.40
N LEU A 139 -16.70 12.26 -9.25
CA LEU A 139 -16.21 11.88 -10.58
C LEU A 139 -15.83 13.11 -11.43
N SER A 140 -16.72 14.11 -11.45
CA SER A 140 -16.50 15.37 -12.15
C SER A 140 -15.23 16.09 -11.66
N SER A 141 -15.00 16.09 -10.34
CA SER A 141 -13.78 16.67 -9.75
C SER A 141 -12.50 15.92 -10.14
N CYS A 142 -12.60 14.63 -10.45
CA CYS A 142 -11.52 13.81 -10.99
C CYS A 142 -11.34 13.95 -12.51
N GLY A 143 -12.18 14.77 -13.18
CA GLY A 143 -12.16 14.95 -14.63
C GLY A 143 -12.77 13.79 -15.41
N ASP A 144 -13.53 12.91 -14.75
CA ASP A 144 -14.26 11.82 -15.38
C ASP A 144 -15.77 12.11 -15.39
N THR A 145 -16.43 11.70 -16.47
CA THR A 145 -17.89 11.78 -16.66
C THR A 145 -18.48 10.43 -17.06
N SER A 146 -17.66 9.38 -17.04
CA SER A 146 -18.08 8.04 -17.36
C SER A 146 -19.01 7.48 -16.28
N VAL A 147 -20.04 6.76 -16.72
CA VAL A 147 -20.95 6.07 -15.81
C VAL A 147 -20.33 4.71 -15.48
N PRO A 148 -20.11 4.38 -14.20
CA PRO A 148 -19.53 3.10 -13.83
C PRO A 148 -20.46 1.95 -14.26
N LYS A 149 -19.88 0.90 -14.84
CA LYS A 149 -20.60 -0.30 -15.30
C LYS A 149 -19.99 -1.53 -14.64
N VAL A 150 -20.80 -2.55 -14.39
CA VAL A 150 -20.29 -3.86 -13.95
C VAL A 150 -19.44 -4.43 -15.09
N ASN A 151 -18.14 -4.61 -14.87
CA ASN A 151 -17.35 -5.50 -15.69
C ASN A 151 -17.58 -6.92 -15.19
N ILE A 152 -18.49 -7.65 -15.83
CA ILE A 152 -18.58 -9.10 -15.65
C ILE A 152 -17.31 -9.68 -16.32
N LEU A 153 -16.26 -9.88 -15.53
CA LEU A 153 -15.17 -10.77 -15.91
C LEU A 153 -15.75 -12.19 -15.93
N ILE A 154 -16.34 -12.57 -17.07
CA ILE A 154 -16.57 -13.97 -17.38
C ILE A 154 -15.17 -14.54 -17.64
N CYS A 155 -14.56 -15.17 -16.63
CA CYS A 155 -13.48 -16.10 -16.85
C CYS A 155 -14.02 -17.21 -17.75
N GLN A 156 -13.64 -17.17 -19.04
CA GLN A 156 -13.71 -18.32 -19.94
C GLN A 156 -12.49 -19.21 -19.73
#